data_AF-A0A2X2UQH3-F1
#
_entry.id   AF-A0A2X2UQH3-F1
#
_cell.length_a   1.000
_cell.length_b   1.000
_cell.length_c   1.000
_cell.angle_alpha   90.00
_cell.angle_beta   90.00
_cell.angle_gamma   90.00
#
_symmetry.space_group_name_H-M   'P 1'
#
loop_
_entity.id
_entity.type
_entity.pdbx_description
1 polymer ?
#
loop_
_entity_poly.entity_id
_entity_poly.type
_entity_poly.pdbx_seq_one_letter_code
_entity_poly.pdbx_strand_id
1 'polypeptide(L)'
;MLKFKLNVAERKTLAKRMEELTGIHPYYTKAPLYSYDIGSYTIDRNGNLLVEPENADAELLTTLLNEGLIRGGESIESMDDQLEDTEPTDHLEEEPVTEDTEAEPEAPDEQESEDADTAEENELAEAESEEASEPDNAAEDEPDAEGPESEEQSEAEDQPGEVPLDLELAFPVSQHNGVTLRNLVNLLYSRGKLIGKATGGHFHVEEGLVEKLKDDSCTFAIMNFINAVSDYETEHGAALEGLKITTEKVTFTGFPTAPDHEHLTAFAQLAVLMNQQAISQKRIQAKDVNDENEKYALRTWLLRLGMNGPDFKETRKILMENLSGHAAFRTDEEAQKFLAREKAKRDALKAAKQAAQNGNPATGETVAPDAAQPTQPDCGADTAQMLEAGA
;
A
#
# COMPACT_ATOMS: atom_id res chain seq x y z
N MET A 1 -22.82 14.93 -8.18
CA MET A 1 -22.47 16.24 -8.78
C MET A 1 -21.09 16.13 -9.42
N LEU A 2 -20.87 16.63 -10.64
CA LEU A 2 -19.56 16.68 -11.28
C LEU A 2 -18.80 17.91 -10.79
N LYS A 3 -17.50 17.72 -10.51
CA LYS A 3 -16.59 18.79 -10.09
C LYS A 3 -15.39 18.88 -11.05
N PHE A 4 -15.19 20.07 -11.60
CA PHE A 4 -14.03 20.44 -12.40
C PHE A 4 -13.22 21.52 -11.66
N LYS A 5 -11.91 21.32 -11.54
CA LYS A 5 -11.00 22.23 -10.85
C LYS A 5 -10.66 23.42 -11.74
N LEU A 6 -10.56 24.61 -11.16
CA LEU A 6 -10.09 25.81 -11.87
C LEU A 6 -8.64 25.62 -12.32
N ASN A 7 -8.33 26.04 -13.54
CA ASN A 7 -6.96 26.00 -14.07
C ASN A 7 -6.36 27.38 -14.42
N VAL A 8 -7.11 28.45 -14.16
CA VAL A 8 -6.64 29.83 -14.34
C VAL A 8 -6.52 30.55 -13.00
N ALA A 9 -5.71 31.60 -12.93
CA ALA A 9 -5.51 32.36 -11.70
C ALA A 9 -6.80 33.06 -11.22
N GLU A 10 -7.66 33.48 -12.16
CA GLU A 10 -8.87 34.24 -11.87
C GLU A 10 -10.13 33.49 -12.26
N ARG A 11 -10.96 33.14 -11.27
CA ARG A 11 -12.30 32.53 -11.49
C ARG A 11 -13.24 33.40 -12.31
N LYS A 12 -13.02 34.72 -12.34
CA LYS A 12 -13.80 35.66 -13.16
C LYS A 12 -13.61 35.42 -14.66
N THR A 13 -12.42 34.98 -15.07
CA THR A 13 -12.12 34.61 -16.46
C THR A 13 -12.98 33.42 -16.90
N LEU A 14 -13.11 32.40 -16.04
CA LEU A 14 -13.99 31.27 -16.29
C LEU A 14 -15.46 31.71 -16.38
N ALA A 15 -15.92 32.55 -15.44
CA ALA A 15 -17.30 33.06 -15.45
C ALA A 15 -17.63 33.86 -16.72
N LYS A 16 -16.71 34.73 -17.16
CA LYS A 16 -16.88 35.48 -18.41
C LYS A 16 -16.90 34.56 -19.64
N ARG A 17 -16.06 33.53 -19.66
CA ARG A 17 -16.05 32.61 -20.81
C ARG A 17 -17.32 31.76 -20.86
N MET A 18 -17.81 31.33 -19.70
CA MET A 18 -19.10 30.66 -19.58
C MET A 18 -20.24 31.55 -20.08
N GLU A 19 -20.21 32.86 -19.80
CA GLU A 19 -21.18 33.82 -20.36
C GLU A 19 -21.13 33.85 -21.89
N GLU A 20 -19.95 33.89 -22.48
CA GLU A 20 -19.78 33.93 -23.94
C GLU A 20 -20.27 32.64 -24.62
N LEU A 21 -20.08 31.48 -23.97
CA LEU A 21 -20.48 30.18 -24.53
C LEU A 21 -21.96 29.86 -24.31
N THR A 22 -22.50 30.18 -23.13
CA THR A 22 -23.90 29.87 -22.77
C THR A 22 -24.88 31.01 -23.09
N GLY A 23 -24.37 32.23 -23.27
CA GLY A 23 -25.17 33.45 -23.36
C GLY A 23 -25.81 33.87 -22.03
N ILE A 24 -25.50 33.20 -20.92
CA ILE A 24 -26.09 33.46 -19.60
C ILE A 24 -25.13 34.31 -18.77
N HIS A 25 -25.60 35.46 -18.31
CA HIS A 25 -24.80 36.35 -17.48
C HIS A 25 -24.53 35.73 -16.09
N PRO A 26 -23.29 35.71 -15.59
CA PRO A 26 -22.97 35.14 -14.28
C PRO A 26 -23.58 35.95 -13.14
N TYR A 27 -24.38 35.30 -12.31
CA TYR A 27 -24.95 35.92 -11.12
C TYR A 27 -24.06 35.64 -9.90
N TYR A 28 -23.53 36.69 -9.28
CA TYR A 28 -22.71 36.54 -8.08
C TYR A 28 -23.57 36.48 -6.81
N THR A 29 -23.53 35.36 -6.11
CA THR A 29 -24.44 35.04 -4.98
C THR A 29 -24.12 35.79 -3.67
N LYS A 30 -22.98 36.48 -3.61
CA LYS A 30 -22.50 37.20 -2.41
C LYS A 30 -22.35 36.27 -1.19
N ALA A 31 -22.19 36.84 0.00
CA ALA A 31 -22.05 36.05 1.23
C ALA A 31 -23.31 35.18 1.48
N PRO A 32 -23.16 33.95 2.02
CA PRO A 32 -21.93 33.31 2.50
C PRO A 32 -21.16 32.50 1.44
N LEU A 33 -21.78 32.24 0.28
CA LEU A 33 -21.26 31.27 -0.70
C LEU A 33 -20.19 31.87 -1.64
N TYR A 34 -20.31 33.16 -1.95
CA TYR A 34 -19.43 33.88 -2.87
C TYR A 34 -19.24 33.16 -4.22
N SER A 35 -20.28 32.48 -4.72
CA SER A 35 -20.26 31.72 -5.97
C SER A 35 -20.75 32.55 -7.17
N TYR A 36 -20.46 32.07 -8.39
CA TYR A 36 -21.13 32.53 -9.61
C TYR A 36 -22.07 31.45 -10.12
N ASP A 37 -23.35 31.78 -10.24
CA ASP A 37 -24.36 30.90 -10.82
C ASP A 37 -24.59 31.29 -12.28
N ILE A 38 -24.49 30.31 -13.17
CA ILE A 38 -24.57 30.46 -14.63
C ILE A 38 -25.44 29.32 -15.16
N GLY A 39 -26.76 29.50 -15.12
CA GLY A 39 -27.71 28.45 -15.52
C GLY A 39 -27.63 27.23 -14.58
N SER A 40 -27.35 26.05 -15.14
CA SER A 40 -27.16 24.80 -14.40
C SER A 40 -25.76 24.62 -13.79
N TYR A 41 -24.88 25.61 -13.96
CA TYR A 41 -23.51 25.57 -13.50
C TYR A 41 -23.28 26.53 -12.33
N THR A 42 -22.49 26.10 -11.36
CA THR A 42 -22.04 26.94 -10.25
C THR A 42 -20.52 26.94 -10.17
N ILE A 43 -19.92 28.13 -10.15
CA ILE A 43 -18.50 28.32 -9.86
C ILE A 43 -18.36 28.65 -8.38
N ASP A 44 -17.74 27.77 -7.60
CA ASP A 44 -17.62 27.92 -6.15
C ASP A 44 -16.66 29.05 -5.71
N ARG A 45 -16.52 29.27 -4.40
CA ARG A 45 -15.58 30.25 -3.82
C ARG A 45 -14.13 30.04 -4.29
N ASN A 46 -13.75 28.77 -4.50
CA ASN A 46 -12.42 28.35 -4.91
C ASN A 46 -12.25 28.34 -6.44
N GLY A 47 -13.30 28.66 -7.20
CA GLY A 47 -13.30 28.69 -8.65
C GLY A 47 -13.60 27.35 -9.33
N ASN A 48 -13.92 26.30 -8.59
CA ASN A 48 -14.28 25.02 -9.18
C ASN A 48 -15.66 25.12 -9.85
N LEU A 49 -15.77 24.54 -11.04
CA LEU A 49 -17.03 24.43 -11.77
C LEU A 49 -17.77 23.18 -11.31
N LEU A 50 -19.00 23.36 -10.85
CA LEU A 50 -19.88 22.32 -10.35
C LEU A 50 -21.11 22.25 -11.24
N VAL A 51 -21.51 21.03 -11.62
CA VAL A 51 -22.71 20.78 -12.43
C VAL A 51 -23.28 19.41 -12.10
N GLU A 52 -24.59 19.25 -12.19
CA GLU A 52 -25.20 17.92 -12.09
C GLU A 52 -24.96 17.11 -13.37
N PRO A 53 -24.68 15.79 -13.29
CA PRO A 53 -24.41 14.97 -14.47
C PRO A 53 -25.52 15.04 -15.53
N GLU A 54 -26.78 15.18 -15.12
CA GLU A 54 -27.95 15.27 -16.01
C GLU A 54 -28.00 16.59 -16.79
N ASN A 55 -27.42 17.65 -16.23
CA ASN A 55 -27.45 19.00 -16.79
C ASN A 55 -26.10 19.41 -17.41
N ALA A 56 -25.15 18.48 -17.53
CA ALA A 56 -23.82 18.70 -18.04
C ALA A 56 -23.78 18.68 -19.57
N ASP A 57 -23.65 19.85 -20.19
CA ASP A 57 -23.38 19.99 -21.63
C ASP A 57 -21.94 19.57 -21.96
N ALA A 58 -21.81 18.47 -22.71
CA ALA A 58 -20.54 17.90 -23.10
C ALA A 58 -19.73 18.80 -24.06
N GLU A 59 -20.38 19.56 -24.96
CA GLU A 59 -19.69 20.44 -25.91
C GLU A 59 -19.09 21.64 -25.18
N LEU A 60 -19.85 22.21 -24.23
CA LEU A 60 -19.37 23.29 -23.36
C LEU A 60 -18.16 22.83 -22.53
N LEU A 61 -18.29 21.71 -21.82
CA LEU A 61 -17.23 21.19 -20.96
C LEU A 61 -15.96 20.83 -21.77
N THR A 62 -16.14 20.23 -22.94
CA THR A 62 -15.02 19.91 -23.85
C THR A 62 -14.30 21.18 -24.32
N THR A 63 -15.06 22.23 -24.66
CA THR A 63 -14.48 23.52 -25.05
C THR A 63 -13.66 24.14 -23.91
N LEU A 64 -14.19 24.15 -22.69
CA LEU A 64 -13.49 24.69 -21.51
C LEU A 64 -12.25 23.87 -21.14
N LEU A 65 -12.28 22.55 -21.33
CA LEU A 65 -11.12 21.66 -21.14
C LEU A 65 -10.04 21.93 -22.20
N ASN A 66 -10.43 22.07 -23.47
CA ASN A 66 -9.50 22.37 -24.56
C ASN A 66 -8.89 23.77 -24.47
N GLU A 67 -9.66 24.76 -24.02
CA GLU A 67 -9.18 26.12 -23.71
C GLU A 67 -8.33 26.15 -22.42
N GLY A 68 -8.29 25.06 -21.66
CA GLY A 68 -7.52 24.95 -20.43
C GLY A 68 -8.06 25.81 -19.29
N LEU A 69 -9.36 26.15 -19.28
CA LEU A 69 -9.96 26.95 -18.21
C LEU A 69 -10.31 26.09 -16.98
N ILE A 70 -10.63 24.83 -17.21
CA ILE A 70 -10.95 23.83 -16.19
C ILE A 70 -10.11 22.57 -16.41
N ARG A 71 -9.95 21.76 -15.35
CA ARG A 71 -9.32 20.42 -15.41
C ARG A 71 -10.07 19.42 -14.54
N GLY A 72 -9.99 18.14 -14.89
CA GLY A 72 -10.62 17.05 -14.14
C GLY A 72 -12.01 16.70 -14.64
N GLY A 73 -12.87 16.23 -13.73
CA GLY A 73 -14.19 15.65 -14.02
C GLY A 73 -14.57 14.63 -12.95
N GLU A 74 -14.28 14.94 -11.68
CA GLU A 74 -14.48 14.03 -10.55
C GLU A 74 -15.97 14.03 -10.18
N SER A 75 -16.58 12.86 -10.06
CA SER A 75 -17.92 12.74 -9.48
C SER A 75 -17.81 12.86 -7.97
N ILE A 76 -18.43 13.89 -7.39
CA ILE A 76 -18.60 14.05 -5.95
C ILE A 76 -20.03 13.66 -5.56
N GLU A 77 -20.18 12.96 -4.45
CA GLU A 77 -21.49 12.71 -3.83
C GLU A 77 -22.06 14.06 -3.37
N SER A 78 -23.34 14.29 -3.67
CA SER A 78 -24.06 15.52 -3.34
C SER A 78 -24.10 15.70 -1.83
N MET A 79 -23.44 16.75 -1.32
CA MET A 79 -23.51 17.16 0.08
C MET A 79 -24.76 18.04 0.24
N ASP A 80 -25.88 17.40 0.56
CA ASP A 80 -26.94 18.05 1.34
C ASP A 80 -26.63 17.72 2.81
N ASP A 81 -26.88 18.67 3.71
CA ASP A 81 -26.40 18.75 5.10
C ASP A 81 -24.96 19.29 5.30
N GLN A 82 -24.84 20.60 5.44
CA GLN A 82 -24.75 21.21 6.78
C GLN A 82 -24.74 22.75 6.67
N LEU A 83 -25.84 23.33 7.16
CA LEU A 83 -25.98 24.73 7.55
C LEU A 83 -25.48 24.91 9.00
N GLU A 84 -25.16 26.18 9.30
CA GLU A 84 -24.80 26.76 10.61
C GLU A 84 -23.32 26.55 11.00
N ASP A 85 -22.51 27.60 11.17
CA ASP A 85 -22.79 28.73 12.06
C ASP A 85 -22.38 30.11 11.49
N THR A 86 -23.40 30.98 11.45
CA THR A 86 -23.45 32.40 11.82
C THR A 86 -22.43 32.82 12.91
N GLU A 87 -21.92 34.05 13.05
CA GLU A 87 -22.40 35.40 12.76
C GLU A 87 -21.22 36.44 12.97
N PRO A 88 -21.38 37.77 12.77
CA PRO A 88 -20.48 38.58 11.92
C PRO A 88 -20.08 39.96 12.51
N THR A 89 -19.59 40.85 11.61
CA THR A 89 -19.53 42.34 11.67
C THR A 89 -18.39 43.00 12.48
N ASP A 90 -17.77 44.11 12.11
CA ASP A 90 -17.98 45.08 11.01
C ASP A 90 -16.67 45.83 10.70
N HIS A 91 -16.65 46.48 9.53
CA HIS A 91 -15.64 47.30 8.87
C HIS A 91 -15.33 48.60 9.66
N LEU A 92 -14.13 49.22 9.64
CA LEU A 92 -13.68 50.19 8.62
C LEU A 92 -12.23 50.69 8.90
N GLU A 93 -11.46 50.81 7.81
CA GLU A 93 -10.41 51.78 7.41
C GLU A 93 -9.51 52.50 8.45
N GLU A 94 -8.17 52.39 8.28
CA GLU A 94 -7.20 53.46 7.96
C GLU A 94 -5.74 53.04 8.31
N GLU A 95 -4.78 53.20 7.39
CA GLU A 95 -3.34 53.37 7.72
C GLU A 95 -3.04 54.88 7.93
N PRO A 96 -1.90 55.38 8.50
CA PRO A 96 -0.60 54.73 8.75
C PRO A 96 0.18 55.20 10.05
N VAL A 97 1.45 54.77 10.17
CA VAL A 97 2.65 55.38 10.83
C VAL A 97 2.95 55.21 12.35
N THR A 98 4.24 54.89 12.59
CA THR A 98 5.21 55.30 13.65
C THR A 98 5.36 54.55 14.99
N GLU A 99 6.61 54.06 15.15
CA GLU A 99 7.57 54.18 16.28
C GLU A 99 7.24 53.74 17.72
N ASP A 100 8.20 52.96 18.23
CA ASP A 100 8.79 52.97 19.58
C ASP A 100 8.14 52.24 20.77
N THR A 101 8.83 51.14 21.14
CA THR A 101 9.60 50.98 22.39
C THR A 101 8.98 50.23 23.60
N GLU A 102 9.87 49.40 24.18
CA GLU A 102 9.92 48.74 25.51
C GLU A 102 9.10 47.43 25.71
N ALA A 103 9.73 46.24 25.71
CA ALA A 103 10.64 45.61 26.71
C ALA A 103 9.87 45.03 27.93
N GLU A 104 9.62 43.72 27.93
CA GLU A 104 10.25 42.68 28.80
C GLU A 104 9.49 42.44 30.13
N PRO A 105 9.72 41.35 30.87
CA PRO A 105 9.56 39.92 30.53
C PRO A 105 8.72 39.21 31.65
N GLU A 106 8.55 37.89 31.61
CA GLU A 106 8.74 36.99 32.77
C GLU A 106 8.53 35.53 32.30
N ALA A 107 9.48 34.69 32.71
CA ALA A 107 9.52 33.25 32.45
C ALA A 107 9.04 32.48 33.70
N PRO A 108 9.46 31.21 33.89
CA PRO A 108 8.71 29.98 33.63
C PRO A 108 8.24 29.33 34.95
N ASP A 109 7.58 28.16 34.89
CA ASP A 109 8.11 26.88 35.42
C ASP A 109 7.02 25.79 35.50
N GLU A 110 7.52 24.56 35.58
CA GLU A 110 6.97 23.32 36.15
C GLU A 110 6.58 22.18 35.20
N GLN A 111 7.34 21.10 35.39
CA GLN A 111 7.36 19.79 34.75
C GLN A 111 6.45 18.78 35.48
N GLU A 112 6.44 17.56 34.92
CA GLU A 112 5.97 16.26 35.45
C GLU A 112 4.49 15.93 35.15
N SER A 113 4.07 14.71 34.77
CA SER A 113 4.67 13.37 34.81
C SER A 113 3.84 12.37 33.97
N GLU A 114 4.55 11.34 33.46
CA GLU A 114 4.23 9.90 33.40
C GLU A 114 3.04 9.31 32.60
N ASP A 115 3.45 8.41 31.68
CA ASP A 115 2.98 7.05 31.36
C ASP A 115 1.47 6.69 31.29
N ALA A 116 1.07 6.20 30.11
CA ALA A 116 0.15 5.06 29.99
C ALA A 116 0.29 4.37 28.61
N ASP A 117 0.78 3.14 28.66
CA ASP A 117 0.82 2.11 27.61
C ASP A 117 -0.56 1.40 27.48
N THR A 118 -0.69 0.52 26.48
CA THR A 118 -1.79 -0.39 26.05
C THR A 118 -2.72 0.13 24.93
N ALA A 119 -3.06 -0.64 23.88
CA ALA A 119 -2.69 -1.98 23.40
C ALA A 119 -3.32 -2.16 22.01
N GLU A 120 -2.68 -2.90 21.10
CA GLU A 120 -3.34 -3.86 20.19
C GLU A 120 -2.27 -4.66 19.42
N GLU A 121 -1.85 -5.77 20.03
CA GLU A 121 -1.20 -6.90 19.35
C GLU A 121 -2.28 -7.95 19.04
N ASN A 122 -2.50 -8.26 17.75
CA ASN A 122 -2.79 -9.63 17.31
C ASN A 122 -2.62 -9.77 15.79
N GLU A 123 -2.38 -11.00 15.32
CA GLU A 123 -2.19 -11.44 13.91
C GLU A 123 -0.75 -11.74 13.44
N LEU A 124 0.05 -12.39 14.29
CA LEU A 124 1.26 -13.10 13.84
C LEU A 124 1.30 -14.51 14.45
N ALA A 125 0.46 -15.41 13.97
CA ALA A 125 0.63 -16.83 14.17
C ALA A 125 -0.06 -17.58 13.03
N GLU A 126 0.69 -17.93 11.99
CA GLU A 126 0.47 -19.08 11.10
C GLU A 126 1.61 -19.04 10.06
N ALA A 127 2.78 -19.57 10.43
CA ALA A 127 3.82 -19.94 9.48
C ALA A 127 4.77 -20.97 10.10
N GLU A 128 4.76 -22.15 9.47
CA GLU A 128 5.90 -23.04 9.26
C GLU A 128 6.17 -24.14 10.29
N SER A 129 5.63 -25.32 9.99
CA SER A 129 6.27 -26.61 10.21
C SER A 129 6.28 -27.38 8.89
N GLU A 130 7.38 -27.34 8.16
CA GLU A 130 7.66 -28.26 7.05
C GLU A 130 9.06 -28.86 7.32
N GLU A 131 9.08 -30.17 7.56
CA GLU A 131 10.28 -30.95 7.84
C GLU A 131 11.09 -31.21 6.57
N ALA A 132 12.40 -31.11 6.70
CA ALA A 132 13.37 -31.56 5.71
C ALA A 132 13.45 -33.09 5.68
N SER A 133 13.37 -33.68 4.50
CA SER A 133 13.72 -35.09 4.25
C SER A 133 14.89 -35.15 3.26
N GLU A 134 15.95 -35.85 3.65
CA GLU A 134 17.18 -36.08 2.86
C GLU A 134 16.95 -37.07 1.70
N PRO A 135 17.76 -37.03 0.62
CA PRO A 135 17.64 -37.94 -0.51
C PRO A 135 18.53 -39.18 -0.34
N ASP A 136 17.97 -40.36 -0.63
CA ASP A 136 18.71 -41.62 -0.75
C ASP A 136 18.90 -41.97 -2.24
N ASN A 137 20.08 -42.47 -2.59
CA ASN A 137 20.47 -42.81 -3.97
C ASN A 137 21.00 -44.26 -4.05
N ALA A 138 20.73 -44.89 -5.19
CA ALA A 138 21.33 -46.07 -5.79
C ALA A 138 20.87 -47.46 -5.30
N ALA A 139 20.19 -48.20 -6.20
CA ALA A 139 20.80 -49.33 -6.92
C ALA A 139 19.88 -49.86 -8.04
N GLU A 140 20.54 -50.36 -9.07
CA GLU A 140 20.06 -50.83 -10.37
C GLU A 140 19.30 -52.17 -10.32
N ASP A 141 18.35 -52.38 -11.24
CA ASP A 141 18.19 -53.65 -11.96
C ASP A 141 17.24 -53.50 -13.17
N GLU A 142 17.72 -53.94 -14.33
CA GLU A 142 17.03 -54.32 -15.58
C GLU A 142 17.80 -55.59 -16.04
N PRO A 143 17.25 -56.58 -16.79
CA PRO A 143 16.36 -56.30 -17.93
C PRO A 143 15.31 -57.39 -18.31
N ASP A 144 14.54 -57.03 -19.35
CA ASP A 144 14.20 -57.84 -20.54
C ASP A 144 12.84 -58.58 -20.61
N ALA A 145 11.97 -58.18 -21.55
CA ALA A 145 11.37 -59.05 -22.59
C ALA A 145 10.33 -58.31 -23.48
N GLU A 146 10.38 -58.63 -24.77
CA GLU A 146 9.74 -58.03 -25.96
C GLU A 146 8.19 -58.05 -26.09
N GLY A 147 7.63 -56.97 -26.68
CA GLY A 147 6.56 -56.89 -27.71
C GLY A 147 5.13 -57.43 -27.42
N PRO A 148 4.07 -56.98 -28.14
CA PRO A 148 4.06 -56.32 -29.46
C PRO A 148 3.19 -55.05 -29.58
N GLU A 149 3.28 -54.46 -30.78
CA GLU A 149 2.55 -53.30 -31.30
C GLU A 149 1.02 -53.49 -31.32
N SER A 150 0.31 -52.42 -30.96
CA SER A 150 -1.09 -52.20 -31.38
C SER A 150 -1.35 -50.71 -31.53
N GLU A 151 -1.55 -50.30 -32.78
CA GLU A 151 -2.05 -49.00 -33.20
C GLU A 151 -3.48 -48.80 -32.67
N GLU A 152 -3.69 -47.87 -31.73
CA GLU A 152 -4.99 -47.25 -31.54
C GLU A 152 -4.84 -45.73 -31.38
N GLN A 153 -5.58 -45.03 -32.23
CA GLN A 153 -5.71 -43.59 -32.27
C GLN A 153 -6.36 -43.10 -30.97
N SER A 154 -5.62 -42.32 -30.19
CA SER A 154 -6.19 -41.50 -29.12
C SER A 154 -5.66 -40.09 -29.25
N GLU A 155 -6.59 -39.22 -29.64
CA GLU A 155 -6.73 -37.80 -29.32
C GLU A 155 -5.43 -37.06 -28.98
N ALA A 156 -5.12 -36.06 -29.81
CA ALA A 156 -4.13 -35.04 -29.52
C ALA A 156 -4.40 -34.46 -28.12
N GLU A 157 -3.66 -34.95 -27.13
CA GLU A 157 -3.47 -34.21 -25.90
C GLU A 157 -2.79 -32.91 -26.30
N ASP A 158 -3.57 -31.84 -26.10
CA ASP A 158 -3.16 -30.46 -26.13
C ASP A 158 -1.87 -30.37 -25.32
N GLN A 159 -0.72 -30.32 -26.02
CA GLN A 159 0.50 -29.84 -25.40
C GLN A 159 0.11 -28.50 -24.77
N PRO A 160 0.37 -28.22 -23.48
CA PRO A 160 0.18 -26.88 -22.98
C PRO A 160 1.09 -26.03 -23.85
N GLY A 161 0.49 -25.31 -24.80
CA GLY A 161 1.23 -24.50 -25.75
C GLY A 161 2.15 -23.65 -24.90
N GLU A 162 3.46 -23.74 -25.14
CA GLU A 162 4.44 -22.87 -24.52
C GLU A 162 3.97 -21.45 -24.80
N VAL A 163 3.23 -20.90 -23.83
CA VAL A 163 2.71 -19.55 -23.90
C VAL A 163 3.96 -18.70 -24.00
N PRO A 164 4.11 -17.85 -25.02
CA PRO A 164 5.22 -16.93 -25.04
C PRO A 164 5.13 -16.10 -23.76
N LEU A 165 6.00 -16.37 -22.78
CA LEU A 165 6.05 -15.66 -21.50
C LEU A 165 6.60 -14.23 -21.66
N ASP A 166 6.80 -13.81 -22.90
CA ASP A 166 7.16 -12.45 -23.30
C ASP A 166 5.87 -11.61 -23.45
N LEU A 167 5.40 -11.09 -22.33
CA LEU A 167 4.29 -10.14 -22.30
C LEU A 167 4.83 -8.72 -22.28
N GLU A 168 4.46 -7.93 -23.28
CA GLU A 168 4.73 -6.48 -23.25
C GLU A 168 3.82 -5.81 -22.20
N LEU A 169 4.40 -5.41 -21.06
CA LEU A 169 3.69 -4.69 -20.00
C LEU A 169 3.55 -3.20 -20.36
N ALA A 170 2.54 -2.88 -21.17
CA ALA A 170 2.28 -1.53 -21.67
C ALA A 170 0.93 -0.95 -21.23
N PHE A 171 0.93 0.34 -20.91
CA PHE A 171 -0.24 1.10 -20.45
C PHE A 171 -0.48 2.32 -21.35
N PRO A 172 -1.74 2.72 -21.59
CA PRO A 172 -2.04 3.86 -22.45
C PRO A 172 -1.61 5.17 -21.80
N VAL A 173 -0.85 5.98 -22.55
CA VAL A 173 -0.39 7.31 -22.10
C VAL A 173 -1.56 8.28 -21.87
N SER A 174 -2.74 8.01 -22.44
CA SER A 174 -3.95 8.81 -22.22
C SER A 174 -4.40 8.88 -20.75
N GLN A 175 -3.97 7.93 -19.91
CA GLN A 175 -4.23 7.96 -18.46
C GLN A 175 -3.24 8.84 -17.69
N HIS A 176 -2.20 9.33 -18.36
CA HIS A 176 -1.15 10.13 -17.76
C HIS A 176 -1.23 11.59 -18.15
N ASN A 177 -0.61 12.41 -17.31
CA ASN A 177 -0.13 13.76 -17.63
C ASN A 177 1.35 13.87 -17.23
N GLY A 178 2.00 15.00 -17.54
CA GLY A 178 3.43 15.18 -17.25
C GLY A 178 3.81 15.01 -15.78
N VAL A 179 2.93 15.35 -14.83
CA VAL A 179 3.17 15.14 -13.40
C VAL A 179 3.17 13.65 -13.06
N THR A 180 2.22 12.89 -13.58
CA THR A 180 2.15 11.44 -13.33
C THR A 180 3.30 10.67 -13.99
N LEU A 181 3.80 11.14 -15.15
CA LEU A 181 5.00 10.57 -15.77
C LEU A 181 6.24 10.84 -14.93
N ARG A 182 6.37 12.08 -14.41
CA ARG A 182 7.41 12.41 -13.44
C ARG A 182 7.33 11.55 -12.18
N ASN A 183 6.12 11.31 -11.66
CA ASN A 183 5.91 10.44 -10.52
C ASN A 183 6.41 9.02 -10.80
N LEU A 184 6.14 8.49 -11.99
CA LEU A 184 6.59 7.15 -12.38
C LEU A 184 8.11 7.06 -12.47
N VAL A 185 8.76 8.07 -13.08
CA VAL A 185 10.24 8.16 -13.11
C VAL A 185 10.81 8.28 -11.70
N ASN A 186 10.23 9.11 -10.83
CA ASN A 186 10.67 9.26 -9.44
C ASN A 186 10.49 7.98 -8.62
N LEU A 187 9.43 7.22 -8.89
CA LEU A 187 9.19 5.91 -8.28
C LEU A 187 10.31 4.93 -8.68
N LEU A 188 10.63 4.87 -9.96
CA LEU A 188 11.72 4.02 -10.49
C LEU A 188 13.10 4.48 -10.02
N TYR A 189 13.35 5.77 -9.88
CA TYR A 189 14.59 6.25 -9.26
C TYR A 189 14.72 5.72 -7.84
N SER A 190 13.64 5.80 -7.07
CA SER A 190 13.69 5.48 -5.64
C SER A 190 13.73 3.99 -5.35
N ARG A 191 13.15 3.17 -6.22
CA ARG A 191 12.93 1.74 -5.97
C ARG A 191 13.37 0.81 -7.08
N GLY A 192 13.83 1.34 -8.21
CA GLY A 192 14.23 0.57 -9.40
C GLY A 192 15.30 -0.47 -9.08
N LYS A 193 16.32 -0.11 -8.29
CA LYS A 193 17.36 -1.07 -7.85
C LYS A 193 16.76 -2.26 -7.09
N LEU A 194 15.85 -2.00 -6.16
CA LEU A 194 15.19 -3.02 -5.34
C LEU A 194 14.24 -3.88 -6.19
N ILE A 195 13.49 -3.26 -7.10
CA ILE A 195 12.59 -3.95 -8.04
C ILE A 195 13.38 -4.82 -9.01
N GLY A 196 14.51 -4.32 -9.52
CA GLY A 196 15.41 -5.08 -10.39
C GLY A 196 15.93 -6.34 -9.71
N LYS A 197 16.40 -6.24 -8.46
CA LYS A 197 16.80 -7.41 -7.67
C LYS A 197 15.64 -8.38 -7.43
N ALA A 198 14.47 -7.87 -7.06
CA ALA A 198 13.28 -8.67 -6.78
C ALA A 198 12.82 -9.49 -7.99
N THR A 199 12.91 -8.89 -9.19
CA THR A 199 12.37 -9.45 -10.43
C THR A 199 13.42 -10.14 -11.30
N GLY A 200 14.71 -9.99 -10.99
CA GLY A 200 15.81 -10.35 -11.89
C GLY A 200 15.96 -9.40 -13.08
N GLY A 201 15.25 -8.27 -13.06
CA GLY A 201 15.21 -7.26 -14.11
C GLY A 201 16.21 -6.12 -13.93
N HIS A 202 16.14 -5.13 -14.82
CA HIS A 202 16.94 -3.91 -14.75
C HIS A 202 16.07 -2.66 -14.80
N PHE A 203 16.06 -1.91 -13.70
CA PHE A 203 15.41 -0.61 -13.59
C PHE A 203 16.40 0.39 -13.01
N HIS A 204 16.72 1.41 -13.79
CA HIS A 204 17.66 2.43 -13.39
C HIS A 204 17.23 3.78 -13.93
N VAL A 205 17.32 4.81 -13.09
CA VAL A 205 17.12 6.20 -13.49
C VAL A 205 18.34 6.98 -13.02
N GLU A 206 18.97 7.72 -13.92
CA GLU A 206 20.11 8.55 -13.57
C GLU A 206 19.69 9.72 -12.66
N GLU A 207 20.52 10.05 -11.66
CA GLU A 207 20.26 11.18 -10.75
C GLU A 207 20.15 12.51 -11.51
N GLY A 208 20.99 12.75 -12.51
CA GLY A 208 20.94 13.98 -13.30
C GLY A 208 19.64 14.15 -14.11
N LEU A 209 19.03 13.06 -14.58
CA LEU A 209 17.73 13.10 -15.23
C LEU A 209 16.65 13.52 -14.23
N VAL A 210 16.66 12.96 -13.03
CA VAL A 210 15.71 13.34 -11.97
C VAL A 210 15.86 14.81 -11.59
N GLU A 211 17.08 15.32 -11.45
CA GLU A 211 17.35 16.73 -11.19
C GLU A 211 16.79 17.62 -12.31
N LYS A 212 16.96 17.23 -13.58
CA LYS A 212 16.38 17.95 -14.73
C LYS A 212 14.85 17.98 -14.69
N LEU A 213 14.22 16.87 -14.32
CA LEU A 213 12.76 16.74 -14.26
C LEU A 213 12.11 17.43 -13.05
N LYS A 214 12.91 17.99 -12.11
CA LYS A 214 12.37 18.83 -11.03
C LYS A 214 11.74 20.12 -11.55
N ASP A 215 12.18 20.62 -12.71
CA ASP A 215 11.55 21.77 -13.35
C ASP A 215 10.12 21.43 -13.79
N ASP A 216 9.14 22.14 -13.23
CA ASP A 216 7.72 21.92 -13.52
C ASP A 216 7.37 22.18 -15.00
N SER A 217 8.21 22.90 -15.74
CA SER A 217 8.03 23.17 -17.18
C SER A 217 7.88 21.89 -18.02
N CYS A 218 8.59 20.82 -17.65
CA CYS A 218 8.48 19.52 -18.32
C CYS A 218 7.12 18.84 -18.09
N THR A 219 6.39 19.22 -17.05
CA THR A 219 5.13 18.56 -16.68
C THR A 219 3.87 19.18 -17.28
N PHE A 220 3.99 20.34 -17.94
CA PHE A 220 2.84 21.06 -18.49
C PHE A 220 2.13 20.30 -19.62
N ALA A 221 2.87 19.50 -20.38
CA ALA A 221 2.33 18.63 -21.42
C ALA A 221 3.14 17.33 -21.47
N ILE A 222 2.51 16.24 -21.92
CA ILE A 222 3.18 14.94 -22.08
C ILE A 222 4.38 15.05 -23.04
N MET A 223 4.21 15.81 -24.13
CA MET A 223 5.28 16.02 -25.11
C MET A 223 6.48 16.77 -24.50
N ASN A 224 6.25 17.74 -23.62
CA ASN A 224 7.35 18.43 -22.94
C ASN A 224 8.14 17.46 -22.06
N PHE A 225 7.45 16.53 -21.40
CA PHE A 225 8.09 15.52 -20.57
C PHE A 225 8.93 14.55 -21.41
N ILE A 226 8.35 14.03 -22.51
CA ILE A 226 9.05 13.12 -23.44
C ILE A 226 10.29 13.81 -24.03
N ASN A 227 10.16 15.06 -24.48
CA ASN A 227 11.28 15.83 -25.00
C ASN A 227 12.33 16.08 -23.92
N ALA A 228 11.95 16.42 -22.69
CA ALA A 228 12.91 16.63 -21.60
C ALA A 228 13.74 15.37 -21.30
N VAL A 229 13.13 14.19 -21.35
CA VAL A 229 13.86 12.91 -21.22
C VAL A 229 14.75 12.67 -22.44
N SER A 230 14.20 12.82 -23.65
CA SER A 230 14.94 12.57 -24.90
C SER A 230 16.13 13.51 -25.09
N ASP A 231 15.98 14.79 -24.77
CA ASP A 231 17.04 15.80 -24.87
C ASP A 231 18.16 15.46 -23.88
N TYR A 232 17.82 15.06 -22.66
CA TYR A 232 18.78 14.63 -21.66
C TYR A 232 19.55 13.39 -22.12
N GLU A 233 18.85 12.37 -22.63
CA GLU A 233 19.49 11.13 -23.10
C GLU A 233 20.37 11.34 -24.34
N THR A 234 20.06 12.33 -25.18
CA THR A 234 20.89 12.69 -26.33
C THR A 234 22.23 13.29 -25.88
N GLU A 235 22.24 14.01 -24.75
CA GLU A 235 23.43 14.66 -24.21
C GLU A 235 24.27 13.73 -23.32
N HIS A 236 23.63 12.86 -22.53
CA HIS A 236 24.28 12.09 -21.45
C HIS A 236 24.28 10.56 -21.68
N GLY A 237 23.54 10.07 -22.68
CA GLY A 237 23.34 8.63 -22.92
C GLY A 237 22.05 8.10 -22.29
N ALA A 238 21.86 6.78 -22.31
CA ALA A 238 20.66 6.16 -21.73
C ALA A 238 20.56 6.50 -20.22
N ALA A 239 19.45 7.13 -19.83
CA ALA A 239 19.25 7.63 -18.47
C ALA A 239 17.97 7.11 -17.81
N LEU A 240 17.03 6.59 -18.61
CA LEU A 240 15.82 5.93 -18.15
C LEU A 240 15.78 4.47 -18.64
N GLU A 241 16.27 3.55 -17.81
CA GLU A 241 16.29 2.13 -18.10
C GLU A 241 15.15 1.39 -17.40
N GLY A 242 14.56 0.44 -18.13
CA GLY A 242 13.44 -0.36 -17.66
C GLY A 242 12.07 0.28 -17.87
N LEU A 243 12.01 1.49 -18.42
CA LEU A 243 10.78 2.17 -18.78
C LEU A 243 10.93 2.91 -20.11
N LYS A 244 10.00 2.71 -21.03
CA LYS A 244 9.92 3.46 -22.28
C LYS A 244 8.63 4.23 -22.36
N ILE A 245 8.72 5.55 -22.51
CA ILE A 245 7.57 6.44 -22.64
C ILE A 245 7.49 6.92 -24.09
N THR A 246 6.37 6.64 -24.74
CA THR A 246 6.07 7.11 -26.11
C THR A 246 4.86 8.02 -26.10
N THR A 247 4.43 8.53 -27.25
CA THR A 247 3.20 9.31 -27.36
C THR A 247 1.93 8.49 -27.16
N GLU A 248 2.02 7.16 -27.32
CA GLU A 248 0.86 6.26 -27.27
C GLU A 248 0.81 5.46 -25.98
N LYS A 249 1.96 4.93 -25.54
CA LYS A 249 2.05 4.00 -24.43
C LYS A 249 3.28 4.20 -23.55
N VAL A 250 3.12 3.83 -22.28
CA VAL A 250 4.19 3.63 -21.29
C VAL A 250 4.44 2.13 -21.19
N THR A 251 5.62 1.67 -21.58
CA THR A 251 6.00 0.25 -21.54
C THR A 251 7.06 0.02 -20.47
N PHE A 252 6.84 -0.93 -19.57
CA PHE A 252 7.87 -1.42 -18.66
C PHE A 252 8.75 -2.43 -19.41
N THR A 253 10.00 -2.04 -19.68
CA THR A 253 10.97 -2.87 -20.42
C THR A 253 12.02 -3.50 -19.51
N GLY A 254 11.93 -3.27 -18.19
CA GLY A 254 12.93 -3.70 -17.23
C GLY A 254 12.71 -5.11 -16.68
N PHE A 255 11.52 -5.69 -16.87
CA PHE A 255 11.23 -7.05 -16.44
C PHE A 255 11.91 -8.06 -17.38
N PRO A 256 12.48 -9.17 -16.85
CA PRO A 256 13.00 -10.23 -17.68
C PRO A 256 11.85 -11.11 -18.23
N THR A 257 12.17 -12.01 -19.15
CA THR A 257 11.25 -13.09 -19.53
C THR A 257 10.92 -13.92 -18.30
N ALA A 258 9.62 -14.04 -17.99
CA ALA A 258 9.20 -14.80 -16.83
C ALA A 258 9.50 -16.30 -17.02
N PRO A 259 9.94 -17.02 -15.96
CA PRO A 259 10.18 -18.45 -16.03
C PRO A 259 8.89 -19.28 -16.07
N ASP A 260 7.81 -18.78 -15.46
CA ASP A 260 6.51 -19.45 -15.41
C ASP A 260 5.35 -18.42 -15.40
N HIS A 261 4.12 -18.93 -15.35
CA HIS A 261 2.92 -18.10 -15.34
C HIS A 261 2.73 -17.30 -14.04
N GLU A 262 3.25 -17.80 -12.91
CA GLU A 262 3.10 -17.14 -11.61
C GLU A 262 4.01 -15.91 -11.53
N HIS A 263 5.24 -16.02 -12.01
CA HIS A 263 6.17 -14.90 -12.15
C HIS A 263 5.66 -13.86 -13.14
N LEU A 264 5.12 -14.30 -14.27
CA LEU A 264 4.50 -13.39 -15.24
C LEU A 264 3.37 -12.60 -14.59
N THR A 265 2.50 -13.29 -13.83
CA THR A 265 1.41 -12.66 -13.10
C THR A 265 1.93 -11.69 -12.04
N ALA A 266 2.98 -12.06 -11.29
CA ALA A 266 3.61 -11.21 -10.29
C ALA A 266 4.17 -9.93 -10.91
N PHE A 267 4.87 -10.02 -12.04
CA PHE A 267 5.41 -8.87 -12.77
C PHE A 267 4.30 -7.98 -13.33
N ALA A 268 3.26 -8.58 -13.91
CA ALA A 268 2.11 -7.84 -14.42
C ALA A 268 1.37 -7.08 -13.31
N GLN A 269 1.09 -7.73 -12.18
CA GLN A 269 0.46 -7.10 -11.02
C GLN A 269 1.31 -5.96 -10.47
N LEU A 270 2.63 -6.14 -10.38
CA LEU A 270 3.55 -5.10 -9.93
C LEU A 270 3.53 -3.89 -10.88
N ALA A 271 3.64 -4.12 -12.19
CA ALA A 271 3.61 -3.05 -13.19
C ALA A 271 2.30 -2.27 -13.16
N VAL A 272 1.16 -2.96 -13.06
CA VAL A 272 -0.17 -2.34 -12.93
C VAL A 272 -0.23 -1.43 -11.71
N LEU A 273 0.19 -1.92 -10.54
CA LEU A 273 0.10 -1.15 -9.31
C LEU A 273 1.09 0.02 -9.27
N MET A 274 2.30 -0.14 -9.83
CA MET A 274 3.24 0.97 -9.99
C MET A 274 2.67 2.07 -10.88
N ASN A 275 2.04 1.68 -11.99
CA ASN A 275 1.38 2.63 -12.89
C ASN A 275 0.23 3.37 -12.18
N GLN A 276 -0.63 2.64 -11.48
CA GLN A 276 -1.73 3.21 -10.70
C GLN A 276 -1.24 4.11 -9.57
N GLN A 277 -0.14 3.77 -8.89
CA GLN A 277 0.45 4.62 -7.86
C GLN A 277 0.94 5.95 -8.45
N ALA A 278 1.59 5.92 -9.62
CA ALA A 278 2.04 7.13 -10.28
C ALA A 278 0.89 8.06 -10.71
N ILE A 279 -0.25 7.49 -11.12
CA ILE A 279 -1.46 8.24 -11.52
C ILE A 279 -2.21 8.79 -10.31
N SER A 280 -2.44 7.97 -9.29
CA SER A 280 -3.28 8.31 -8.13
C SER A 280 -2.63 9.29 -7.17
N GLN A 281 -1.30 9.25 -7.03
CA GLN A 281 -0.60 10.12 -6.09
C GLN A 281 -0.36 11.50 -6.67
N LYS A 282 -0.65 12.54 -5.87
CA LYS A 282 -0.42 13.94 -6.25
C LYS A 282 1.05 14.23 -6.58
N ARG A 283 1.98 13.59 -5.85
CA ARG A 283 3.43 13.75 -6.03
C ARG A 283 4.17 12.55 -5.44
N ILE A 284 5.18 12.06 -6.16
CA ILE A 284 6.17 11.09 -5.67
C ILE A 284 7.53 11.79 -5.61
N GLN A 285 8.20 11.70 -4.46
CA GLN A 285 9.55 12.25 -4.31
C GLN A 285 10.58 11.23 -4.81
N ALA A 286 11.56 11.70 -5.56
CA ALA A 286 12.73 10.90 -5.88
C ALA A 286 13.67 10.88 -4.67
N LYS A 287 13.95 9.69 -4.14
CA LYS A 287 14.85 9.49 -3.00
C LYS A 287 15.67 8.24 -3.24
N ASP A 288 17.00 8.33 -3.15
CA ASP A 288 17.83 7.13 -3.11
C ASP A 288 17.57 6.43 -1.76
N VAL A 289 16.90 5.29 -1.82
CA VAL A 289 16.57 4.50 -0.63
C VAL A 289 17.61 3.40 -0.51
N ASN A 290 18.50 3.54 0.47
CA ASN A 290 19.35 2.45 0.89
C ASN A 290 18.65 1.69 2.02
N ASP A 291 18.19 0.48 1.72
CA ASP A 291 17.51 -0.37 2.68
C ASP A 291 18.49 -1.47 3.13
N GLU A 292 18.92 -1.42 4.41
CA GLU A 292 19.79 -2.44 5.00
C GLU A 292 19.18 -3.85 4.95
N ASN A 293 17.84 -3.93 5.03
CA ASN A 293 17.08 -5.17 4.88
C ASN A 293 16.08 -5.02 3.71
N GLU A 294 16.47 -5.59 2.57
CA GLU A 294 15.74 -5.51 1.31
C GLU A 294 14.36 -6.19 1.39
N LYS A 295 14.28 -7.39 2.00
CA LYS A 295 13.01 -8.11 2.15
C LYS A 295 11.98 -7.31 2.95
N TYR A 296 12.40 -6.75 4.08
CA TYR A 296 11.51 -5.93 4.92
C TYR A 296 11.04 -4.68 4.18
N ALA A 297 11.96 -3.99 3.50
CA ALA A 297 11.66 -2.77 2.77
C ALA A 297 10.71 -3.01 1.59
N LEU A 298 10.95 -4.05 0.80
CA LEU A 298 10.06 -4.41 -0.29
C LEU A 298 8.70 -4.82 0.25
N ARG A 299 8.62 -5.73 1.24
CA ARG A 299 7.34 -6.15 1.85
C ARG A 299 6.49 -4.95 2.27
N THR A 300 7.08 -4.06 3.07
CA THR A 300 6.38 -2.87 3.59
C THR A 300 5.87 -1.99 2.46
N TRP A 301 6.64 -1.87 1.37
CA TRP A 301 6.20 -1.13 0.19
C TRP A 301 5.09 -1.83 -0.58
N LEU A 302 5.17 -3.14 -0.81
CA LEU A 302 4.13 -3.90 -1.52
C LEU A 302 2.77 -3.79 -0.81
N LEU A 303 2.76 -3.84 0.53
CA LEU A 303 1.54 -3.62 1.31
C LEU A 303 0.97 -2.21 1.11
N ARG A 304 1.83 -1.18 1.13
CA ARG A 304 1.43 0.21 0.85
C ARG A 304 0.98 0.41 -0.60
N LEU A 305 1.53 -0.37 -1.53
CA LEU A 305 1.18 -0.37 -2.94
C LEU A 305 -0.21 -0.99 -3.19
N GLY A 306 -0.77 -1.68 -2.20
CA GLY A 306 -2.10 -2.29 -2.26
C GLY A 306 -2.09 -3.80 -2.46
N MET A 307 -0.91 -4.46 -2.49
CA MET A 307 -0.80 -5.92 -2.54
C MET A 307 -1.10 -6.53 -1.17
N ASN A 308 -2.36 -6.45 -0.74
CA ASN A 308 -2.86 -6.92 0.56
C ASN A 308 -3.72 -8.17 0.41
N GLY A 309 -3.85 -8.95 1.48
CA GLY A 309 -4.72 -10.13 1.47
C GLY A 309 -4.13 -11.38 0.78
N PRO A 310 -4.95 -12.44 0.64
CA PRO A 310 -4.52 -13.75 0.17
C PRO A 310 -4.22 -13.81 -1.33
N ASP A 311 -4.91 -13.01 -2.15
CA ASP A 311 -4.75 -13.03 -3.62
C ASP A 311 -3.35 -12.61 -4.08
N PHE A 312 -2.67 -11.78 -3.27
CA PHE A 312 -1.29 -11.35 -3.52
C PHE A 312 -0.26 -12.15 -2.71
N LYS A 313 -0.65 -13.22 -2.01
CA LYS A 313 0.27 -14.00 -1.16
C LYS A 313 1.41 -14.59 -2.00
N GLU A 314 1.08 -15.22 -3.12
CA GLU A 314 2.10 -15.83 -3.99
C GLU A 314 2.94 -14.76 -4.68
N THR A 315 2.32 -13.71 -5.22
CA THR A 315 3.03 -12.56 -5.82
C THR A 315 4.04 -11.94 -4.85
N ARG A 316 3.67 -11.70 -3.59
CA ARG A 316 4.59 -11.18 -2.57
C ARG A 316 5.73 -12.18 -2.33
N LYS A 317 5.46 -13.48 -2.27
CA LYS A 317 6.47 -14.51 -2.06
C LYS A 317 7.50 -14.52 -3.20
N ILE A 318 7.04 -14.55 -4.45
CA ILE A 318 7.88 -14.49 -5.66
C ILE A 318 8.75 -13.23 -5.65
N LEU A 319 8.16 -12.04 -5.48
CA LEU A 319 8.92 -10.78 -5.50
C LEU A 319 9.93 -10.64 -4.36
N MET A 320 9.81 -11.41 -3.28
CA MET A 320 10.72 -11.35 -2.13
C MET A 320 11.78 -12.46 -2.13
N GLU A 321 11.72 -13.45 -3.03
CA GLU A 321 12.57 -14.64 -2.99
C GLU A 321 14.06 -14.29 -3.18
N ASN A 322 14.34 -13.36 -4.11
CA ASN A 322 15.68 -12.98 -4.54
C ASN A 322 16.32 -11.88 -3.68
N LEU A 323 15.62 -11.40 -2.67
CA LEU A 323 16.08 -10.32 -1.78
C LEU A 323 16.81 -10.87 -0.56
N SER A 324 17.65 -10.04 0.06
CA SER A 324 18.35 -10.38 1.30
C SER A 324 17.61 -9.89 2.56
N GLY A 325 17.90 -10.52 3.70
CA GLY A 325 17.36 -10.14 5.02
C GLY A 325 16.08 -10.87 5.43
N HIS A 326 15.40 -10.33 6.44
CA HIS A 326 14.20 -10.92 7.04
C HIS A 326 12.95 -10.11 6.69
N ALA A 327 11.83 -10.77 6.36
CA ALA A 327 10.61 -10.07 5.98
C ALA A 327 9.86 -9.41 7.16
N ALA A 328 10.00 -9.96 8.38
CA ALA A 328 9.24 -9.52 9.55
C ALA A 328 9.90 -8.39 10.35
N PHE A 329 11.24 -8.33 10.34
CA PHE A 329 12.02 -7.43 11.18
C PHE A 329 12.82 -6.47 10.33
N ARG A 330 12.96 -5.23 10.80
CA ARG A 330 13.72 -4.21 10.07
C ARG A 330 15.21 -4.45 10.23
N THR A 331 15.65 -4.85 11.42
CA THR A 331 17.07 -5.07 11.75
C THR A 331 17.34 -6.51 12.14
N ASP A 332 18.57 -6.97 11.89
CA ASP A 332 18.98 -8.33 12.25
C ASP A 332 19.05 -8.55 13.77
N GLU A 333 19.33 -7.49 14.54
CA GLU A 333 19.32 -7.57 16.00
C GLU A 333 17.94 -7.89 16.58
N GLU A 334 16.88 -7.29 16.01
CA GLU A 334 15.50 -7.58 16.38
C GLU A 334 15.14 -9.03 16.06
N ALA A 335 15.56 -9.51 14.88
CA ALA A 335 15.34 -10.90 14.47
C ALA A 335 16.04 -11.88 15.43
N GLN A 336 17.29 -11.62 15.82
CA GLN A 336 18.03 -12.47 16.77
C GLN A 336 17.41 -12.46 18.17
N LYS A 337 16.98 -11.30 18.67
CA LYS A 337 16.29 -11.19 19.97
C LYS A 337 14.97 -11.97 19.96
N PHE A 338 14.22 -11.91 18.86
CA PHE A 338 13.00 -12.68 18.69
C PHE A 338 13.26 -14.18 18.68
N LEU A 339 14.23 -14.64 17.87
CA LEU A 339 14.63 -16.06 17.80
C LEU A 339 15.10 -16.60 19.16
N ALA A 340 15.85 -15.80 19.93
CA ALA A 340 16.30 -16.17 21.27
C ALA A 340 15.13 -16.32 22.24
N ARG A 341 14.14 -15.41 22.20
CA ARG A 341 12.92 -15.49 23.01
C ARG A 341 12.09 -16.72 22.65
N GLU A 342 11.89 -16.99 21.36
CA GLU A 342 11.14 -18.16 20.89
C GLU A 342 11.84 -19.48 21.24
N LYS A 343 13.17 -19.53 21.12
CA LYS A 343 13.95 -20.68 21.58
C LYS A 343 13.82 -20.90 23.08
N ALA A 344 13.93 -19.84 23.90
CA ALA A 344 13.78 -19.93 25.35
C ALA A 344 12.37 -20.41 25.75
N LYS A 345 11.31 -19.93 25.08
CA LYS A 345 9.94 -20.41 25.29
C LYS A 345 9.78 -21.89 24.93
N ARG A 346 10.31 -22.32 23.78
CA ARG A 346 10.27 -23.73 23.34
C ARG A 346 11.00 -24.64 24.33
N ASP A 347 12.19 -24.23 24.77
CA ASP A 347 13.01 -24.99 25.72
C ASP A 347 12.33 -25.06 27.09
N ALA A 348 11.73 -23.97 27.56
CA ALA A 348 10.93 -23.94 28.79
C ALA A 348 9.69 -24.84 28.71
N LEU A 349 8.97 -24.84 27.59
CA LEU A 349 7.82 -25.73 27.36
C LEU A 349 8.25 -27.20 27.33
N LYS A 350 9.38 -27.50 26.66
CA LYS A 350 9.93 -28.87 26.62
C LYS A 350 10.36 -29.33 28.01
N ALA A 351 11.02 -28.46 28.79
CA ALA A 351 11.40 -28.73 30.17
C ALA A 351 10.17 -28.95 31.07
N ALA A 352 9.13 -28.12 30.94
CA ALA A 352 7.88 -28.27 31.69
C ALA A 352 7.15 -29.59 31.35
N LYS A 353 7.11 -29.97 30.06
CA LYS A 353 6.54 -31.27 29.64
C LYS A 353 7.33 -32.46 30.18
N GLN A 354 8.66 -32.39 30.18
CA GLN A 354 9.51 -33.43 30.76
C GLN A 354 9.37 -33.53 32.29
N ALA A 355 9.26 -32.39 32.98
CA ALA A 355 9.02 -32.35 34.42
C ALA A 355 7.65 -32.95 34.79
N ALA A 356 6.60 -32.68 33.99
CA ALA A 356 5.28 -33.26 34.18
C ALA A 356 5.24 -34.77 33.90
N GLN A 357 6.03 -35.28 32.94
CA GLN A 357 6.12 -36.73 32.67
C GLN A 357 6.95 -37.48 33.72
N ASN A 358 7.99 -36.86 34.28
CA ASN A 358 8.80 -37.45 35.35
C ASN A 358 8.12 -37.35 36.74
N GLY A 359 7.05 -36.55 36.85
CA GLY A 359 6.25 -36.38 38.06
C GLY A 359 4.94 -37.17 38.03
N ASN A 360 4.99 -38.51 38.06
CA ASN A 360 3.87 -39.34 38.52
C ASN A 360 4.34 -40.21 39.70
N PRO A 361 3.59 -40.29 40.82
CA PRO A 361 4.12 -40.75 42.10
C PRO A 361 4.06 -42.28 42.19
N ALA A 362 5.21 -42.91 42.32
CA ALA A 362 5.34 -44.28 42.82
C ALA A 362 6.00 -44.25 44.20
N THR A 363 5.26 -43.76 45.19
CA THR A 363 5.52 -44.08 46.61
C THR A 363 4.23 -44.62 47.20
N GLY A 364 3.85 -45.80 46.71
CA GLY A 364 3.03 -46.73 47.51
C GLY A 364 3.94 -47.32 48.59
N GLU A 365 4.09 -46.61 49.71
CA GLU A 365 4.76 -47.18 50.87
C GLU A 365 3.76 -48.06 51.63
N THR A 366 4.06 -49.36 51.57
CA THR A 366 3.35 -50.47 52.19
C THR A 366 3.28 -50.32 53.72
N VAL A 367 2.07 -50.35 54.28
CA VAL A 367 1.86 -50.70 55.69
C VAL A 367 1.06 -52.00 55.74
N ALA A 368 1.70 -53.05 56.26
CA ALA A 368 1.14 -54.39 56.51
C ALA A 368 1.13 -54.63 58.05
N PRO A 369 0.44 -55.65 58.60
CA PRO A 369 -0.65 -55.43 59.56
C PRO A 369 -0.48 -56.08 60.96
N ASP A 370 -1.43 -55.72 61.85
CA ASP A 370 -2.04 -56.49 62.95
C ASP A 370 -1.29 -56.77 64.28
N ALA A 371 -1.86 -56.30 65.42
CA ALA A 371 -2.48 -57.14 66.47
C ALA A 371 -2.61 -56.44 67.86
N ALA A 372 -3.78 -56.67 68.49
CA ALA A 372 -4.10 -56.68 69.94
C ALA A 372 -4.67 -55.40 70.65
N GLN A 373 -6.02 -55.36 70.64
CA GLN A 373 -7.03 -54.87 71.62
C GLN A 373 -6.71 -54.99 73.14
N PRO A 374 -7.62 -54.62 74.09
CA PRO A 374 -8.69 -53.59 74.14
C PRO A 374 -8.85 -52.87 75.52
N THR A 375 -9.63 -51.77 75.60
CA THR A 375 -10.59 -51.56 76.72
C THR A 375 -11.62 -50.46 76.40
N GLN A 376 -12.85 -50.90 76.09
CA GLN A 376 -14.17 -50.56 76.69
C GLN A 376 -14.62 -49.08 76.90
N PRO A 377 -15.95 -48.85 77.01
CA PRO A 377 -16.68 -47.82 76.26
C PRO A 377 -17.33 -46.76 77.16
N ASP A 378 -17.86 -45.69 76.56
CA ASP A 378 -19.02 -45.01 77.15
C ASP A 378 -19.95 -44.42 76.08
N CYS A 379 -21.23 -44.43 76.44
CA CYS A 379 -22.48 -44.08 75.77
C CYS A 379 -22.47 -42.64 75.24
N GLY A 380 -23.30 -42.17 74.30
CA GLY A 380 -24.65 -42.50 73.86
C GLY A 380 -25.37 -41.19 73.48
N ALA A 381 -26.50 -41.31 72.77
CA ALA A 381 -27.48 -40.27 72.38
C ALA A 381 -27.16 -39.45 71.12
N ASP A 382 -27.86 -39.69 69.99
CA ASP A 382 -29.17 -39.10 69.58
C ASP A 382 -29.01 -37.63 69.15
N THR A 383 -29.49 -37.11 68.01
CA THR A 383 -30.71 -37.44 67.25
C THR A 383 -30.61 -36.81 65.85
N ALA A 384 -31.29 -37.40 64.88
CA ALA A 384 -31.56 -36.86 63.55
C ALA A 384 -32.73 -35.84 63.55
N GLN A 385 -32.74 -34.88 62.62
CA GLN A 385 -33.91 -34.34 61.87
C GLN A 385 -33.42 -33.22 60.92
N MET A 386 -33.47 -33.40 59.59
CA MET A 386 -34.60 -33.20 58.64
C MET A 386 -34.82 -31.73 58.20
N LEU A 387 -34.76 -31.53 56.85
CA LEU A 387 -35.53 -30.61 55.97
C LEU A 387 -35.50 -29.10 56.29
N GLU A 388 -35.40 -28.14 55.36
CA GLU A 388 -36.27 -27.80 54.21
C GLU A 388 -35.58 -26.57 53.52
N ALA A 389 -35.26 -26.55 52.23
CA ALA A 389 -35.99 -25.96 51.10
C ALA A 389 -36.65 -24.56 51.28
N GLY A 390 -36.35 -23.65 50.33
CA GLY A 390 -37.08 -22.40 50.01
C GLY A 390 -36.37 -21.13 50.48
N ALA A 391 -36.15 -20.07 49.69
CA ALA A 391 -36.55 -19.70 48.34
C ALA A 391 -35.54 -18.67 47.80
#